data_AF-A0A931W4H3-F1
#
_entry.id   AF-A0A931W4H3-F1
#
_cell.length_a   1.000
_cell.length_b   1.000
_cell.length_c   1.000
_cell.angle_alpha   90.00
_cell.angle_beta   90.00
_cell.angle_gamma   90.00
#
_symmetry.space_group_name_H-M   'P 1'
#
loop_
_entity.id
_entity.type
_entity.pdbx_description
1 polymer ?
#
loop_
_entity_poly.entity_id
_entity_poly.type
_entity_poly.pdbx_seq_one_letter_code
_entity_poly.pdbx_strand_id
1 'polypeptide(L)'
;MVFLALAFATLSGNAVGGEFREVTYTPTPETLKGYLCRPSGAGPFPAVTYNHGGVGDIIGGAPKETCEALAAAGFVGFAPIRRQTRSMAGNPDDVQAGLDYLLGLDYVDRNRVAMAGFSRGGALTFMAAARGAPIKAVVIMASAVPPPQSGFIFGDAVKIRVPVLLLVAENDTGSRKTMGQNIFEGMRRMSAALTKAGNTPKLIVYPPYKSDGHEMFFEIGAYWTDVVEFLKKHL
;
A
#
# COMPACT_ATOMS: atom_id res chain seq x y z
N MET A 1 30.51 14.12 9.42
CA MET A 1 29.45 14.92 10.08
C MET A 1 28.16 14.11 10.04
N VAL A 2 27.73 13.58 11.17
CA VAL A 2 26.49 12.79 11.30
C VAL A 2 25.37 13.77 11.62
N PHE A 3 24.38 13.89 10.74
CA PHE A 3 23.18 14.69 11.00
C PHE A 3 22.16 13.83 11.75
N LEU A 4 21.94 14.16 13.02
CA LEU A 4 20.91 13.60 13.88
C LEU A 4 19.60 14.35 13.56
N ALA A 5 18.63 13.68 12.91
CA ALA A 5 17.31 14.25 12.71
C ALA A 5 16.51 14.13 14.02
N LEU A 6 16.29 15.25 14.72
CA LEU A 6 15.38 15.33 15.86
C LEU A 6 13.93 15.40 15.35
N ALA A 7 13.12 14.38 15.66
CA ALA A 7 11.67 14.45 15.54
C ALA A 7 11.09 14.83 16.91
N PHE A 8 10.38 15.97 16.99
CA PHE A 8 9.61 16.34 18.18
C PHE A 8 8.21 15.70 18.08
N ALA A 9 7.85 14.90 19.10
CA ALA A 9 6.51 14.37 19.30
C ALA A 9 5.92 15.01 20.56
N THR A 10 4.85 15.78 20.41
CA THR A 10 4.02 16.23 21.52
C THR A 10 3.03 15.11 21.88
N LEU A 11 3.08 14.66 23.15
CA LEU A 11 2.15 13.66 23.68
C LEU A 11 0.97 14.36 24.34
N SER A 12 -0.25 14.05 23.90
CA SER A 12 -1.47 14.36 24.65
C SER A 12 -2.44 13.19 24.60
N GLY A 13 -2.77 12.66 25.79
CA GLY A 13 -4.04 11.96 26.06
C GLY A 13 -3.99 10.44 26.06
N ASN A 14 -4.16 9.83 27.24
CA ASN A 14 -4.56 8.44 27.40
C ASN A 14 -5.97 8.23 26.85
N ALA A 15 -6.10 7.47 25.78
CA ALA A 15 -7.36 6.89 25.33
C ALA A 15 -7.11 5.40 25.02
N VAL A 16 -8.04 4.55 25.44
CA VAL A 16 -8.10 3.14 25.03
C VAL A 16 -8.43 3.13 23.54
N GLY A 17 -7.40 3.03 22.71
CA GLY A 17 -7.46 3.15 21.24
C GLY A 17 -6.05 3.42 20.69
N GLY A 18 -5.78 3.00 19.45
CA GLY A 18 -4.49 3.27 18.81
C GLY A 18 -4.17 4.76 18.71
N GLU A 19 -2.89 5.09 18.53
CA GLU A 19 -2.43 6.47 18.29
C GLU A 19 -2.50 6.81 16.80
N PHE A 20 -2.97 8.00 16.45
CA PHE A 20 -2.99 8.56 15.09
C PHE A 20 -2.18 9.85 15.03
N ARG A 21 -1.38 10.02 13.97
CA ARG A 21 -0.64 11.25 13.68
C ARG A 21 -0.60 11.52 12.18
N GLU A 22 -0.76 12.79 11.80
CA GLU A 22 -0.21 13.26 10.53
C GLU A 22 1.28 13.52 10.72
N VAL A 23 2.10 12.89 9.89
CA VAL A 23 3.55 13.01 9.96
C VAL A 23 4.09 13.68 8.72
N THR A 24 5.19 14.37 8.91
CA THR A 24 5.96 15.05 7.88
C THR A 24 7.37 14.48 7.93
N TYR A 25 7.88 13.99 6.81
CA TYR A 25 9.18 13.32 6.73
C TYR A 25 9.91 13.72 5.45
N THR A 26 11.24 13.78 5.52
CA THR A 26 12.05 14.40 4.46
C THR A 26 12.89 13.35 3.74
N PRO A 27 12.45 12.82 2.58
CA PRO A 27 13.40 12.34 1.60
C PRO A 27 14.15 13.54 1.02
N THR A 28 15.35 13.81 1.51
CA THR A 28 16.22 14.88 1.00
C THR A 28 16.13 15.03 -0.52
N PRO A 29 15.82 16.21 -1.11
CA PRO A 29 15.64 17.55 -0.50
C PRO A 29 14.19 17.98 -0.22
N GLU A 30 13.18 17.13 -0.46
CA GLU A 30 11.76 17.51 -0.36
C GLU A 30 11.06 16.81 0.80
N THR A 31 9.94 17.39 1.25
CA THR A 31 9.19 16.89 2.40
C THR A 31 7.89 16.23 1.94
N LEU A 32 7.65 15.02 2.43
CA LEU A 32 6.42 14.26 2.22
C LEU A 32 5.56 14.26 3.50
N LYS A 33 4.27 14.03 3.33
CA LYS A 33 3.31 13.86 4.42
C LYS A 33 2.74 12.45 4.41
N GLY A 34 2.16 12.03 5.52
CA GLY A 34 1.44 10.76 5.59
C GLY A 34 0.65 10.61 6.87
N TYR A 35 -0.25 9.63 6.89
CA TYR A 35 -0.97 9.21 8.09
C TYR A 35 -0.21 8.06 8.75
N LEU A 36 0.08 8.17 10.04
CA LEU A 36 0.75 7.15 10.84
C LEU A 36 -0.14 6.75 12.00
N CYS A 37 -0.44 5.46 12.09
CA CYS A 37 -1.36 4.90 13.06
C CYS A 37 -0.67 3.73 13.77
N ARG A 38 -0.68 3.75 15.10
CA ARG A 38 0.03 2.77 15.93
C ARG A 38 -0.97 2.07 16.86
N PRO A 39 -0.92 0.74 17.00
CA PRO A 39 -1.68 0.04 18.02
C PRO A 39 -1.26 0.46 19.45
N SER A 40 -2.14 0.34 20.42
CA SER A 40 -1.76 0.54 21.83
C SER A 40 -0.73 -0.53 22.27
N GLY A 41 0.19 -0.16 23.18
CA GLY A 41 1.19 -1.06 23.75
C GLY A 41 2.64 -0.72 23.40
N ALA A 42 3.57 -1.51 23.93
CA ALA A 42 5.00 -1.20 23.88
C ALA A 42 5.68 -1.48 22.52
N GLY A 43 5.16 -2.42 21.72
CA GLY A 43 5.82 -2.87 20.48
C GLY A 43 7.02 -3.80 20.75
N PRO A 44 7.89 -4.06 19.76
CA PRO A 44 7.76 -3.61 18.38
C PRO A 44 6.62 -4.32 17.64
N PHE A 45 5.95 -3.60 16.75
CA PHE A 45 4.77 -4.07 16.03
C PHE A 45 5.12 -4.50 14.60
N PRO A 46 4.40 -5.48 14.03
CA PRO A 46 4.40 -5.65 12.59
C PRO A 46 3.83 -4.37 11.94
N ALA A 47 4.26 -4.05 10.73
CA ALA A 47 3.92 -2.79 10.09
C ALA A 47 3.50 -2.95 8.63
N VAL A 48 2.66 -2.05 8.15
CA VAL A 48 2.19 -2.03 6.77
C VAL A 48 2.23 -0.62 6.23
N THR A 49 2.97 -0.42 5.14
CA THR A 49 2.89 0.83 4.37
C THR A 49 1.80 0.70 3.29
N TYR A 50 0.97 1.73 3.12
CA TYR A 50 -0.17 1.75 2.22
C TYR A 50 -0.04 2.85 1.17
N ASN A 51 -0.01 2.43 -0.11
CA ASN A 51 0.04 3.33 -1.26
C ASN A 51 -1.38 3.61 -1.77
N HIS A 52 -1.84 4.85 -1.63
CA HIS A 52 -3.19 5.27 -2.05
C HIS A 52 -3.40 5.24 -3.57
N GLY A 53 -4.65 5.24 -4.03
CA GLY A 53 -5.02 5.36 -5.45
C GLY A 53 -5.02 6.81 -5.95
N GLY A 54 -5.59 7.05 -7.14
CA GLY A 54 -5.84 8.39 -7.67
C GLY A 54 -4.75 8.99 -8.55
N VAL A 55 -5.10 10.08 -9.24
CA VAL A 55 -4.30 10.78 -10.25
C VAL A 55 -4.46 12.29 -10.07
N GLY A 56 -3.39 13.05 -10.26
CA GLY A 56 -3.38 14.47 -9.93
C GLY A 56 -3.72 14.69 -8.45
N ASP A 57 -4.58 15.67 -8.18
CA ASP A 57 -4.98 16.05 -6.81
C ASP A 57 -5.93 15.03 -6.14
N ILE A 58 -6.39 14.01 -6.88
CA ILE A 58 -7.28 12.97 -6.35
C ILE A 58 -6.48 11.94 -5.54
N ILE A 59 -6.87 11.74 -4.29
CA ILE A 59 -6.38 10.71 -3.38
C ILE A 59 -7.50 9.69 -3.18
N GLY A 60 -7.29 8.46 -3.63
CA GLY A 60 -8.30 7.39 -3.55
C GLY A 60 -7.95 6.27 -2.57
N GLY A 61 -8.96 5.55 -2.10
CA GLY A 61 -8.80 4.38 -1.23
C GLY A 61 -8.51 4.71 0.23
N ALA A 62 -9.16 5.76 0.76
CA ALA A 62 -9.24 6.05 2.19
C ALA A 62 -7.92 5.84 2.99
N PRO A 63 -6.83 6.58 2.69
CA PRO A 63 -5.53 6.33 3.31
C PRO A 63 -5.52 6.51 4.83
N LYS A 64 -6.29 7.47 5.37
CA LYS A 64 -6.43 7.67 6.82
C LYS A 64 -7.14 6.49 7.48
N GLU A 65 -8.28 6.10 6.93
CA GLU A 65 -9.10 5.00 7.46
C GLU A 65 -8.38 3.66 7.31
N THR A 66 -7.62 3.47 6.22
CA THR A 66 -6.75 2.30 6.03
C THR A 66 -5.67 2.23 7.10
N CYS A 67 -5.04 3.36 7.40
CA CYS A 67 -4.07 3.48 8.48
C CYS A 67 -4.68 3.13 9.84
N GLU A 68 -5.86 3.67 10.16
CA GLU A 68 -6.59 3.39 11.40
C GLU A 68 -7.02 1.91 11.48
N ALA A 69 -7.50 1.33 10.38
CA ALA A 69 -7.92 -0.06 10.30
C ALA A 69 -6.75 -1.04 10.44
N LEU A 70 -5.54 -0.68 9.97
CA LEU A 70 -4.31 -1.44 10.22
C LEU A 70 -3.94 -1.39 11.71
N ALA A 71 -4.00 -0.22 12.34
CA ALA A 71 -3.76 -0.07 13.78
C ALA A 71 -4.74 -0.87 14.64
N ALA A 72 -6.03 -0.84 14.29
CA ALA A 72 -7.06 -1.64 14.94
C ALA A 72 -6.81 -3.16 14.79
N ALA A 73 -6.17 -3.58 13.70
CA ALA A 73 -5.81 -4.97 13.45
C ALA A 73 -4.48 -5.41 14.11
N GLY A 74 -3.77 -4.51 14.79
CA GLY A 74 -2.52 -4.79 15.50
C GLY A 74 -1.24 -4.49 14.72
N PHE A 75 -1.34 -3.77 13.60
CA PHE A 75 -0.20 -3.35 12.79
C PHE A 75 0.07 -1.86 12.93
N VAL A 76 1.33 -1.43 12.88
CA VAL A 76 1.60 -0.01 12.56
C VAL A 76 1.16 0.23 11.12
N GLY A 77 0.13 1.05 10.93
CA GLY A 77 -0.32 1.51 9.62
C GLY A 77 0.39 2.79 9.25
N PHE A 78 0.95 2.84 8.05
CA PHE A 78 1.50 4.08 7.51
C PHE A 78 1.01 4.30 6.09
N ALA A 79 0.34 5.41 5.84
CA ALA A 79 -0.16 5.79 4.52
C ALA A 79 0.54 7.08 4.04
N PRO A 80 1.70 6.98 3.38
CA PRO A 80 2.34 8.09 2.67
C PRO A 80 1.39 8.78 1.69
N ILE A 81 1.41 10.11 1.67
CA ILE A 81 0.84 10.91 0.59
C ILE A 81 1.98 11.26 -0.37
N ARG A 82 2.00 10.56 -1.50
CA ARG A 82 3.04 10.74 -2.54
C ARG A 82 2.91 12.12 -3.19
N ARG A 83 3.98 12.60 -3.84
CA ARG A 83 3.91 13.82 -4.65
C ARG A 83 3.02 13.58 -5.87
N GLN A 84 1.94 14.34 -5.97
CA GLN A 84 0.94 14.22 -7.02
C GLN A 84 1.42 14.75 -8.38
N THR A 85 2.38 15.68 -8.37
CA THR A 85 3.01 16.25 -9.56
C THR A 85 4.01 15.31 -10.24
N ARG A 86 4.42 14.22 -9.57
CA ARG A 86 5.40 13.28 -10.11
C ARG A 86 4.75 12.22 -11.00
N SER A 87 5.45 11.90 -12.08
CA SER A 87 5.06 10.84 -13.01
C SER A 87 5.03 9.48 -12.31
N MET A 88 4.37 8.51 -12.93
CA MET A 88 4.38 7.13 -12.46
C MET A 88 5.80 6.53 -12.35
N ALA A 89 6.73 6.95 -13.22
CA ALA A 89 8.13 6.51 -13.16
C ALA A 89 8.90 7.12 -11.97
N GLY A 90 8.52 8.32 -11.51
CA GLY A 90 9.15 9.00 -10.39
C GLY A 90 8.58 8.62 -9.02
N ASN A 91 7.27 8.36 -8.92
CA ASN A 91 6.65 8.04 -7.62
C ASN A 91 7.22 6.86 -6.83
N PRO A 92 7.85 5.84 -7.43
CA PRO A 92 8.55 4.81 -6.67
C PRO A 92 9.57 5.35 -5.65
N ASP A 93 10.21 6.51 -5.87
CA ASP A 93 11.10 7.06 -4.83
C ASP A 93 10.32 7.61 -3.63
N ASP A 94 9.08 8.09 -3.84
CA ASP A 94 8.21 8.52 -2.73
C ASP A 94 7.76 7.31 -1.90
N VAL A 95 7.48 6.19 -2.58
CA VAL A 95 7.15 4.91 -1.94
C VAL A 95 8.32 4.39 -1.13
N GLN A 96 9.54 4.41 -1.71
CA GLN A 96 10.75 4.01 -1.00
C GLN A 96 11.01 4.90 0.22
N ALA A 97 10.91 6.22 0.05
CA ALA A 97 11.05 7.17 1.15
C ALA A 97 10.06 6.91 2.29
N GLY A 98 8.81 6.58 1.96
CA GLY A 98 7.80 6.23 2.96
C GLY A 98 8.14 4.92 3.69
N LEU A 99 8.63 3.92 2.96
CA LEU A 99 9.10 2.67 3.57
C LEU A 99 10.31 2.90 4.48
N ASP A 100 11.28 3.70 4.06
CA ASP A 100 12.47 4.01 4.86
C ASP A 100 12.10 4.76 6.15
N TYR A 101 11.16 5.72 6.07
CA TYR A 101 10.61 6.39 7.24
C TYR A 101 9.97 5.40 8.21
N LEU A 102 9.11 4.50 7.71
CA LEU A 102 8.44 3.48 8.53
C LEU A 102 9.45 2.57 9.22
N LEU A 103 10.48 2.11 8.50
CA LEU A 103 11.54 1.25 9.05
C LEU A 103 12.42 1.99 10.07
N GLY A 104 12.47 3.33 10.03
CA GLY A 104 13.21 4.15 10.98
C GLY A 104 12.60 4.22 12.38
N LEU A 105 11.33 3.83 12.55
CA LEU A 105 10.62 3.92 13.82
C LEU A 105 11.04 2.79 14.77
N ASP A 106 11.35 3.13 16.02
CA ASP A 106 11.85 2.20 17.06
C ASP A 106 10.81 1.17 17.51
N TYR A 107 9.53 1.49 17.38
CA TYR A 107 8.41 0.60 17.67
C TYR A 107 7.97 -0.25 16.47
N VAL A 108 8.69 -0.24 15.34
CA VAL A 108 8.42 -1.10 14.18
C VAL A 108 9.37 -2.29 14.16
N ASP A 109 8.80 -3.49 14.05
CA ASP A 109 9.57 -4.70 13.80
C ASP A 109 9.91 -4.80 12.31
N ARG A 110 11.16 -4.46 11.97
CA ARG A 110 11.68 -4.46 10.60
C ARG A 110 11.63 -5.83 9.92
N ASN A 111 11.49 -6.92 10.68
CA ASN A 111 11.36 -8.26 10.13
C ASN A 111 9.91 -8.63 9.78
N ARG A 112 8.93 -7.79 10.15
CA ARG A 112 7.50 -8.02 9.93
C ARG A 112 6.84 -6.81 9.27
N VAL A 113 7.32 -6.47 8.07
CA VAL A 113 6.81 -5.32 7.29
C VAL A 113 6.16 -5.81 6.00
N ALA A 114 4.94 -5.34 5.71
CA ALA A 114 4.27 -5.55 4.42
C ALA A 114 4.03 -4.22 3.69
N MET A 115 3.65 -4.33 2.42
CA MET A 115 3.19 -3.20 1.63
C MET A 115 1.83 -3.50 0.99
N ALA A 116 0.91 -2.57 1.14
CA ALA A 116 -0.42 -2.60 0.54
C ALA A 116 -0.60 -1.44 -0.45
N GLY A 117 -1.48 -1.57 -1.43
CA GLY A 117 -1.84 -0.44 -2.28
C GLY A 117 -3.08 -0.65 -3.11
N PHE A 118 -3.73 0.47 -3.46
CA PHE A 118 -4.96 0.50 -4.25
C PHE A 118 -4.78 1.23 -5.58
N SER A 119 -5.35 0.73 -6.68
CA SER A 119 -5.37 1.41 -7.99
C SER A 119 -3.96 1.78 -8.45
N ARG A 120 -3.66 3.06 -8.70
CA ARG A 120 -2.29 3.52 -8.98
C ARG A 120 -1.30 3.09 -7.89
N GLY A 121 -1.70 3.16 -6.63
CA GLY A 121 -0.91 2.69 -5.50
C GLY A 121 -0.67 1.17 -5.52
N GLY A 122 -1.61 0.39 -6.06
CA GLY A 122 -1.41 -1.05 -6.29
C GLY A 122 -0.29 -1.32 -7.30
N ALA A 123 -0.24 -0.54 -8.39
CA ALA A 123 0.84 -0.63 -9.36
C ALA A 123 2.19 -0.20 -8.77
N LEU A 124 2.20 0.86 -7.96
CA LEU A 124 3.40 1.30 -7.23
C LEU A 124 3.88 0.26 -6.22
N THR A 125 2.97 -0.42 -5.52
CA THR A 125 3.27 -1.53 -4.62
C THR A 125 3.92 -2.70 -5.36
N PHE A 126 3.39 -3.09 -6.53
CA PHE A 126 4.02 -4.10 -7.39
C PHE A 126 5.44 -3.67 -7.80
N MET A 127 5.61 -2.42 -8.25
CA MET A 127 6.91 -1.88 -8.66
C MET A 127 7.92 -1.86 -7.51
N ALA A 128 7.52 -1.46 -6.30
CA ALA A 128 8.38 -1.46 -5.13
C ALA A 128 8.82 -2.88 -4.73
N ALA A 129 7.89 -3.84 -4.74
CA ALA A 129 8.22 -5.25 -4.49
C ALA A 129 9.20 -5.80 -5.55
N ALA A 130 8.98 -5.48 -6.83
CA ALA A 130 9.87 -5.86 -7.92
C ALA A 130 11.27 -5.22 -7.84
N ARG A 131 11.39 -4.05 -7.19
CA ARG A 131 12.66 -3.37 -6.92
C ARG A 131 13.40 -3.92 -5.69
N GLY A 132 12.84 -4.94 -5.02
CA GLY A 132 13.48 -5.57 -3.86
C GLY A 132 13.28 -4.81 -2.55
N ALA A 133 12.17 -4.09 -2.40
CA ALA A 133 11.78 -3.51 -1.11
C ALA A 133 11.86 -4.56 0.01
N PRO A 134 12.43 -4.23 1.19
CA PRO A 134 12.63 -5.18 2.30
C PRO A 134 11.32 -5.47 3.04
N ILE A 135 10.37 -6.10 2.35
CA ILE A 135 9.04 -6.47 2.87
C ILE A 135 8.87 -7.98 2.90
N LYS A 136 7.86 -8.47 3.62
CA LYS A 136 7.54 -9.90 3.81
C LYS A 136 6.26 -10.33 3.13
N ALA A 137 5.37 -9.39 2.79
CA ALA A 137 4.12 -9.67 2.10
C ALA A 137 3.64 -8.45 1.31
N VAL A 138 2.81 -8.70 0.29
CA VAL A 138 2.25 -7.66 -0.59
C VAL A 138 0.73 -7.84 -0.72
N VAL A 139 -0.02 -6.74 -0.57
CA VAL A 139 -1.47 -6.69 -0.84
C VAL A 139 -1.75 -5.67 -1.95
N ILE A 140 -2.38 -6.11 -3.03
CA ILE A 140 -2.69 -5.25 -4.18
C ILE A 140 -4.19 -5.28 -4.44
N MET A 141 -4.82 -4.12 -4.34
CA MET A 141 -6.27 -3.92 -4.52
C MET A 141 -6.51 -3.17 -5.83
N ALA A 142 -7.27 -3.79 -6.74
CA ALA A 142 -7.72 -3.19 -8.01
C ALA A 142 -6.64 -2.36 -8.73
N SER A 143 -5.45 -2.95 -8.93
CA SER A 143 -4.29 -2.24 -9.47
C SER A 143 -4.55 -1.61 -10.82
N ALA A 144 -4.08 -0.37 -11.01
CA ALA A 144 -3.90 0.17 -12.34
C ALA A 144 -2.90 -0.67 -13.13
N VAL A 145 -2.97 -0.64 -14.46
CA VAL A 145 -1.99 -1.26 -15.35
C VAL A 145 -1.44 -0.18 -16.29
N PRO A 146 -0.55 0.70 -15.79
CA PRO A 146 0.01 1.76 -16.61
C PRO A 146 0.91 1.18 -17.71
N PRO A 147 1.17 1.95 -18.78
CA PRO A 147 1.96 1.46 -19.91
C PRO A 147 3.43 1.24 -19.52
N PRO A 148 4.19 0.37 -20.20
CA PRO A 148 5.56 0.02 -19.82
C PRO A 148 6.53 1.19 -19.65
N GLN A 149 6.33 2.29 -20.39
CA GLN A 149 7.13 3.51 -20.28
C GLN A 149 7.03 4.18 -18.90
N SER A 150 6.01 3.82 -18.10
CA SER A 150 5.90 4.21 -16.70
C SER A 150 6.86 3.47 -15.76
N GLY A 151 7.55 2.44 -16.25
CA GLY A 151 8.36 1.53 -15.45
C GLY A 151 7.58 0.34 -14.87
N PHE A 152 6.27 0.23 -15.13
CA PHE A 152 5.48 -0.95 -14.76
C PHE A 152 5.61 -2.03 -15.83
N ILE A 153 6.15 -3.19 -15.46
CA ILE A 153 6.37 -4.32 -16.39
C ILE A 153 5.92 -5.61 -15.70
N PHE A 154 4.93 -6.31 -16.25
CA PHE A 154 4.48 -7.60 -15.68
C PHE A 154 5.62 -8.63 -15.54
N GLY A 155 6.58 -8.61 -16.48
CA GLY A 155 7.75 -9.49 -16.45
C GLY A 155 8.63 -9.33 -15.20
N ASP A 156 8.57 -8.18 -14.51
CA ASP A 156 9.30 -7.98 -13.26
C ASP A 156 8.76 -8.81 -12.08
N ALA A 157 7.63 -9.50 -12.27
CA ALA A 157 7.10 -10.48 -11.31
C ALA A 157 8.14 -11.53 -10.90
N VAL A 158 9.13 -11.85 -11.75
CA VAL A 158 10.24 -12.79 -11.45
C VAL A 158 11.11 -12.36 -10.26
N LYS A 159 11.06 -11.06 -9.91
CA LYS A 159 11.78 -10.46 -8.79
C LYS A 159 10.98 -10.50 -7.48
N ILE A 160 9.68 -10.79 -7.53
CA ILE A 160 8.77 -10.76 -6.38
C ILE A 160 8.70 -12.16 -5.76
N ARG A 161 9.42 -12.37 -4.66
CA ARG A 161 9.54 -13.67 -3.96
C ARG A 161 8.73 -13.77 -2.67
N VAL A 162 8.08 -12.68 -2.26
CA VAL A 162 7.19 -12.65 -1.09
C VAL A 162 5.78 -13.10 -1.45
N PRO A 163 4.99 -13.62 -0.49
CA PRO A 163 3.56 -13.85 -0.66
C PRO A 163 2.82 -12.62 -1.18
N VAL A 164 1.90 -12.83 -2.12
CA VAL A 164 1.10 -11.76 -2.74
C VAL A 164 -0.41 -12.07 -2.64
N LEU A 165 -1.18 -11.12 -2.12
CA LEU A 165 -2.63 -11.08 -2.17
C LEU A 165 -3.09 -10.07 -3.24
N LEU A 166 -3.95 -10.52 -4.15
CA LEU A 166 -4.55 -9.72 -5.20
C LEU A 166 -6.06 -9.68 -4.98
N LEU A 167 -6.65 -8.48 -4.93
CA LEU A 167 -8.06 -8.26 -4.64
C LEU A 167 -8.72 -7.43 -5.75
N VAL A 168 -9.84 -7.88 -6.31
CA VAL A 168 -10.57 -7.14 -7.36
C VAL A 168 -12.05 -7.55 -7.40
N ALA A 169 -12.95 -6.66 -7.80
CA ALA A 169 -14.35 -7.00 -8.07
C ALA A 169 -14.53 -7.39 -9.55
N GLU A 170 -15.39 -8.36 -9.86
CA GLU A 170 -15.56 -8.87 -11.23
C GLU A 170 -16.12 -7.83 -12.21
N ASN A 171 -16.87 -6.83 -11.71
CA ASN A 171 -17.40 -5.72 -12.50
C ASN A 171 -16.48 -4.48 -12.55
N ASP A 172 -15.21 -4.60 -12.12
CA ASP A 172 -14.19 -3.55 -12.34
C ASP A 172 -13.60 -3.67 -13.76
N THR A 173 -14.48 -3.51 -14.76
CA THR A 173 -14.19 -3.80 -16.17
C THR A 173 -13.96 -2.56 -17.03
N GLY A 174 -13.82 -1.38 -16.41
CA GLY A 174 -13.63 -0.10 -17.09
C GLY A 174 -14.69 0.92 -16.72
N SER A 175 -14.23 2.07 -16.20
CA SER A 175 -15.06 3.23 -15.92
C SER A 175 -14.29 4.52 -16.19
N ARG A 176 -14.95 5.68 -16.04
CA ARG A 176 -14.24 6.97 -16.10
C ARG A 176 -13.11 7.05 -15.06
N LYS A 177 -13.28 6.38 -13.90
CA LYS A 177 -12.33 6.40 -12.79
C LYS A 177 -11.08 5.56 -13.09
N THR A 178 -11.23 4.51 -13.90
CA THR A 178 -10.12 3.67 -14.38
C THR A 178 -9.62 4.06 -15.77
N MET A 179 -10.12 5.18 -16.32
CA MET A 179 -9.82 5.64 -17.68
C MET A 179 -10.12 4.55 -18.74
N GLY A 180 -11.20 3.79 -18.53
CA GLY A 180 -11.64 2.70 -19.39
C GLY A 180 -10.81 1.41 -19.27
N GLN A 181 -9.85 1.34 -18.34
CA GLN A 181 -9.07 0.13 -18.12
C GLN A 181 -9.92 -0.96 -17.48
N ASN A 182 -9.87 -2.16 -18.05
CA ASN A 182 -10.40 -3.37 -17.44
C ASN A 182 -9.44 -3.85 -16.34
N ILE A 183 -9.71 -3.42 -15.10
CA ILE A 183 -8.87 -3.70 -13.93
C ILE A 183 -8.97 -5.18 -13.54
N PHE A 184 -10.14 -5.79 -13.66
CA PHE A 184 -10.32 -7.23 -13.45
C PHE A 184 -9.35 -8.05 -14.33
N GLU A 185 -9.31 -7.77 -15.63
CA GLU A 185 -8.38 -8.45 -16.54
C GLU A 185 -6.92 -8.08 -16.25
N GLY A 186 -6.65 -6.82 -15.90
CA GLY A 186 -5.32 -6.38 -15.44
C GLY A 186 -4.80 -7.18 -14.25
N MET A 187 -5.65 -7.42 -13.25
CA MET A 187 -5.33 -8.20 -12.05
C MET A 187 -5.17 -9.69 -12.37
N ARG A 188 -5.97 -10.26 -13.28
CA ARG A 188 -5.76 -11.63 -13.79
C ARG A 188 -4.41 -11.78 -14.47
N ARG A 189 -4.02 -10.83 -15.32
CA ARG A 189 -2.71 -10.80 -15.98
C ARG A 189 -1.56 -10.68 -14.97
N MET A 190 -1.72 -9.87 -13.92
CA MET A 190 -0.76 -9.78 -12.82
C MET A 190 -0.60 -11.13 -12.11
N SER A 191 -1.71 -11.78 -11.77
CA SER A 191 -1.72 -13.11 -11.13
C SER A 191 -1.02 -14.15 -12.00
N ALA A 192 -1.30 -14.15 -13.31
CA ALA A 192 -0.65 -15.06 -14.26
C ALA A 192 0.86 -14.81 -14.37
N ALA A 193 1.30 -13.54 -14.40
CA ALA A 193 2.71 -13.19 -14.43
C ALA A 193 3.46 -13.64 -13.17
N LEU A 194 2.87 -13.42 -11.99
CA LEU A 194 3.39 -13.91 -10.70
C LEU A 194 3.46 -15.44 -10.66
N THR A 195 2.41 -16.13 -11.14
CA THR A 195 2.39 -17.60 -11.22
C THR A 195 3.48 -18.13 -12.14
N LYS A 196 3.63 -17.55 -13.34
CA LYS A 196 4.70 -17.90 -14.28
C LYS A 196 6.11 -17.65 -13.71
N ALA A 197 6.24 -16.67 -12.82
CA ALA A 197 7.45 -16.34 -12.09
C ALA A 197 7.77 -17.30 -10.91
N GLY A 198 6.91 -18.28 -10.64
CA GLY A 198 7.07 -19.22 -9.53
C GLY A 198 6.55 -18.72 -8.18
N ASN A 199 5.78 -17.62 -8.16
CA ASN A 199 5.02 -17.19 -7.00
C ASN A 199 3.66 -17.92 -6.98
N THR A 200 3.01 -18.02 -5.82
CA THR A 200 1.65 -18.57 -5.67
C THR A 200 0.69 -17.49 -5.16
N PRO A 201 0.37 -16.47 -5.99
CA PRO A 201 -0.47 -15.37 -5.55
C PRO A 201 -1.88 -15.85 -5.20
N LYS A 202 -2.45 -15.34 -4.10
CA LYS A 202 -3.88 -15.51 -3.80
C LYS A 202 -4.64 -14.41 -4.53
N LEU A 203 -5.37 -14.75 -5.59
CA LEU A 203 -6.31 -13.83 -6.24
C LEU A 203 -7.72 -14.08 -5.71
N ILE A 204 -8.32 -13.06 -5.10
CA ILE A 204 -9.72 -13.04 -4.70
C ILE A 204 -10.48 -12.14 -5.67
N VAL A 205 -11.47 -12.73 -6.34
CA VAL A 205 -12.40 -12.03 -7.21
C VAL A 205 -13.72 -11.92 -6.47
N TYR A 206 -14.11 -10.70 -6.11
CA TYR A 206 -15.38 -10.45 -5.44
C TYR A 206 -16.52 -10.35 -6.46
N PRO A 207 -17.77 -10.65 -6.05
CA PRO A 207 -18.96 -10.38 -6.85
C PRO A 207 -19.08 -8.90 -7.25
N PRO A 208 -20.01 -8.55 -8.16
CA PRO A 208 -20.18 -7.18 -8.61
C PRO A 208 -20.45 -6.25 -7.43
N TYR A 209 -19.70 -5.16 -7.37
CA TYR A 209 -19.92 -4.11 -6.38
C TYR A 209 -20.63 -2.93 -7.04
N LYS A 210 -21.87 -2.67 -6.59
CA LYS A 210 -22.72 -1.59 -7.12
C LYS A 210 -22.67 -1.58 -8.67
N SER A 211 -22.53 -0.41 -9.28
CA SER A 211 -22.36 -0.25 -10.73
C SER A 211 -20.90 -0.22 -11.20
N ASP A 212 -19.93 -0.06 -10.29
CA ASP A 212 -18.51 0.09 -10.60
C ASP A 212 -17.68 -0.64 -9.54
N GLY A 213 -17.08 -1.76 -9.94
CA GLY A 213 -16.27 -2.60 -9.06
C GLY A 213 -15.08 -1.88 -8.42
N HIS A 214 -14.59 -0.82 -9.07
CA HIS A 214 -13.46 -0.04 -8.57
C HIS A 214 -13.77 0.66 -7.24
N GLU A 215 -15.04 1.03 -7.04
CA GLU A 215 -15.52 1.74 -5.84
C GLU A 215 -15.53 0.86 -4.58
N MET A 216 -15.39 -0.47 -4.73
CA MET A 216 -15.34 -1.39 -3.58
C MET A 216 -14.23 -1.01 -2.60
N PHE A 217 -13.14 -0.47 -3.12
CA PHE A 217 -11.92 -0.16 -2.36
C PHE A 217 -11.78 1.33 -2.03
N PHE A 218 -12.82 2.14 -2.22
CA PHE A 218 -12.77 3.57 -1.92
C PHE A 218 -12.83 3.85 -0.41
N GLU A 219 -13.43 2.93 0.34
CA GLU A 219 -13.59 2.92 1.79
C GLU A 219 -13.26 1.52 2.32
N ILE A 220 -13.01 1.40 3.63
CA ILE A 220 -12.83 0.10 4.27
C ILE A 220 -14.15 -0.66 4.29
N GLY A 221 -14.20 -1.78 3.58
CA GLY A 221 -15.40 -2.62 3.45
C GLY A 221 -15.18 -4.07 3.88
N ALA A 222 -16.13 -4.94 3.52
CA ALA A 222 -16.10 -6.37 3.90
C ALA A 222 -14.84 -7.11 3.44
N TYR A 223 -14.21 -6.68 2.34
CA TYR A 223 -12.94 -7.22 1.84
C TYR A 223 -11.78 -7.09 2.84
N TRP A 224 -11.90 -6.20 3.84
CA TRP A 224 -10.82 -5.92 4.78
C TRP A 224 -10.48 -7.13 5.66
N THR A 225 -11.44 -8.01 5.90
CA THR A 225 -11.20 -9.27 6.63
C THR A 225 -10.14 -10.13 5.93
N ASP A 226 -10.22 -10.25 4.59
CA ASP A 226 -9.23 -10.99 3.80
C ASP A 226 -7.83 -10.35 3.88
N VAL A 227 -7.76 -9.02 3.91
CA VAL A 227 -6.50 -8.27 4.08
C VAL A 227 -5.87 -8.58 5.42
N VAL A 228 -6.64 -8.48 6.51
CA VAL A 228 -6.16 -8.74 7.87
C VAL A 228 -5.73 -10.19 8.06
N GLU A 229 -6.51 -11.16 7.55
CA GLU A 229 -6.17 -12.58 7.64
C GLU A 229 -4.84 -12.87 6.92
N PHE A 230 -4.68 -12.34 5.71
CA PHE A 230 -3.45 -12.50 4.94
C PHE A 230 -2.24 -11.87 5.64
N LEU A 231 -2.37 -10.65 6.15
CA LEU A 231 -1.28 -9.97 6.86
C LEU A 231 -0.89 -10.73 8.14
N LYS A 232 -1.84 -11.16 8.96
CA LYS A 232 -1.57 -11.94 10.19
C LYS A 232 -0.91 -13.28 9.92
N LYS A 233 -1.16 -13.88 8.75
CA LYS A 233 -0.53 -15.13 8.34
C LYS A 233 0.94 -14.95 7.93
N HIS A 234 1.31 -13.77 7.42
CA HIS A 234 2.60 -13.55 6.76
C HIS A 234 3.53 -12.56 7.47
N LEU A 235 3.05 -11.90 8.53
CA LEU A 235 3.82 -11.03 9.42
C LEU A 235 3.83 -11.63 10.83
#